data_AF-A0A1M6X430-F1
#
_entry.id   AF-A0A1M6X430-F1
#
_cell.length_a   1.000
_cell.length_b   1.000
_cell.length_c   1.000
_cell.angle_alpha   90.00
_cell.angle_beta   90.00
_cell.angle_gamma   90.00
#
_symmetry.space_group_name_H-M   'P 1'
#
loop_
_entity.id
_entity.type
_entity.pdbx_description
1 polymer ?
#
loop_
_entity_poly.entity_id
_entity_poly.type
_entity_poly.pdbx_seq_one_letter_code
_entity_poly.pdbx_strand_id
1 'polypeptide(L)'
;MKKAGILMILGPLFLLGLYVFPLWNIMLGAPQYPDPLGLNIHINGLRGVSEFDIQNIDGLNHYIGMHTLPKAEEMWEFGTFPMVIGIMVGIGVLIGVLGYLGKVSYKWFLGWFLLMSILGILGMYDFNEWLVDYGTNLDPNAIMKLTNPDGSPMTYKPPLLGHVKMLNFDVTSLPSTGAWLMFMGMMLTLVAAFMGWKSTKNQN
;
A
#
# COMPACT_ATOMS: atom_id res chain seq x y z
N MET A 1 6.91 -3.29 -31.88
CA MET A 1 5.73 -3.24 -30.97
C MET A 1 5.36 -4.57 -30.30
N LYS A 2 5.32 -5.72 -30.99
CA LYS A 2 4.88 -7.01 -30.38
C LYS A 2 5.51 -7.37 -29.03
N LYS A 3 6.85 -7.33 -28.91
CA LYS A 3 7.58 -7.61 -27.65
C LYS A 3 7.20 -6.64 -26.52
N ALA A 4 7.04 -5.36 -26.84
CA ALA A 4 6.62 -4.34 -25.87
C ALA A 4 5.16 -4.57 -25.42
N GLY A 5 4.27 -4.99 -26.33
CA GLY A 5 2.90 -5.36 -25.99
C GLY A 5 2.82 -6.53 -24.99
N ILE A 6 3.67 -7.55 -25.12
CA ILE A 6 3.73 -8.66 -24.15
C ILE A 6 4.11 -8.16 -22.76
N LEU A 7 5.15 -7.33 -22.65
CA LEU A 7 5.55 -6.76 -21.35
C LEU A 7 4.46 -5.85 -20.75
N MET A 8 3.76 -5.09 -21.60
CA MET A 8 2.60 -4.30 -21.20
C MET A 8 1.44 -5.14 -20.69
N ILE A 9 1.24 -6.37 -21.19
CA ILE A 9 0.22 -7.29 -20.66
C ILE A 9 0.67 -7.85 -19.30
N LEU A 10 1.94 -8.24 -19.18
CA LEU A 10 2.47 -8.83 -17.95
C LEU A 10 2.45 -7.83 -16.79
N GLY A 11 2.78 -6.56 -17.02
CA GLY A 11 2.86 -5.54 -15.96
C GLY A 11 1.59 -5.43 -15.10
N PRO A 12 0.42 -5.14 -15.68
CA PRO A 12 -0.86 -5.09 -14.98
C PRO A 12 -1.22 -6.41 -14.29
N LEU A 13 -0.88 -7.58 -14.86
CA LEU A 13 -1.19 -8.86 -14.22
C LEU A 13 -0.49 -9.04 -12.87
N PHE A 14 0.65 -8.41 -12.63
CA PHE A 14 1.30 -8.43 -11.32
C PHE A 14 0.48 -7.74 -10.22
N LEU A 15 -0.41 -6.79 -10.57
CA LEU A 15 -1.29 -6.14 -9.59
C LEU A 15 -2.30 -7.13 -9.00
N LEU A 16 -2.58 -8.26 -9.67
CA LEU A 16 -3.40 -9.32 -9.10
C LEU A 16 -2.78 -9.94 -7.83
N GLY A 17 -1.46 -9.79 -7.65
CA GLY A 17 -0.78 -10.19 -6.42
C GLY A 17 -1.36 -9.52 -5.17
N LEU A 18 -1.93 -8.31 -5.29
CA LEU A 18 -2.54 -7.58 -4.16
C LEU A 18 -3.78 -8.26 -3.59
N TYR A 19 -4.46 -9.13 -4.36
CA TYR A 19 -5.59 -9.91 -3.85
C TYR A 19 -5.18 -11.06 -2.93
N VAL A 20 -3.93 -11.49 -3.03
CA VAL A 20 -3.40 -12.66 -2.30
C VAL A 20 -2.47 -12.21 -1.19
N PHE A 21 -1.54 -11.31 -1.51
CA PHE A 21 -0.49 -10.87 -0.60
C PHE A 21 -0.81 -9.51 0.00
N PRO A 22 -0.35 -9.24 1.24
CA PRO A 22 -0.50 -7.93 1.85
C PRO A 22 0.26 -6.87 1.06
N LEU A 23 -0.33 -5.68 0.99
CA LEU A 23 0.29 -4.50 0.40
C LEU A 23 1.38 -3.96 1.34
N TRP A 24 1.07 -3.88 2.64
CA TRP A 24 1.94 -3.27 3.64
C TRP A 24 1.95 -4.12 4.92
N ASN A 25 3.02 -3.98 5.70
CA ASN A 25 3.15 -4.64 6.99
C ASN A 25 3.64 -3.63 8.03
N ILE A 26 3.02 -3.66 9.22
CA ILE A 26 3.41 -2.88 10.38
C ILE A 26 3.67 -3.86 11.53
N MET A 27 4.89 -3.87 12.07
CA MET A 27 5.27 -4.67 13.23
C MET A 27 5.47 -3.76 14.44
N LEU A 28 5.02 -4.24 15.59
CA LEU A 28 5.11 -3.57 16.88
C LEU A 28 5.82 -4.51 17.86
N GLY A 29 7.09 -4.21 18.15
CA GLY A 29 7.86 -4.88 19.19
C GLY A 29 7.73 -4.14 20.52
N ALA A 30 7.60 -4.87 21.63
CA ALA A 30 7.67 -4.28 22.96
C ALA A 30 8.27 -5.30 23.96
N PRO A 31 8.94 -4.86 25.04
CA PRO A 31 9.49 -5.76 26.06
C PRO A 31 8.46 -6.71 26.70
N GLN A 32 7.19 -6.30 26.71
CA GLN A 32 6.08 -7.06 27.30
C GLN A 32 5.54 -8.16 26.37
N TYR A 33 5.89 -8.11 25.09
CA TYR A 33 5.48 -9.08 24.07
C TYR A 33 6.71 -9.85 23.58
N PRO A 34 6.92 -11.09 24.06
CA PRO A 34 8.06 -11.92 23.63
C PRO A 34 8.07 -12.12 22.10
N ASP A 35 6.89 -12.31 21.53
CA ASP A 35 6.65 -12.33 20.09
C ASP A 35 6.07 -10.96 19.67
N PRO A 36 6.67 -10.27 18.68
CA PRO A 36 6.16 -8.99 18.22
C PRO A 36 4.75 -9.10 17.64
N LEU A 37 3.91 -8.09 17.91
CA LEU A 37 2.59 -7.98 17.30
C LEU A 37 2.73 -7.46 15.87
N GLY A 38 1.86 -7.88 14.96
CA GLY A 38 1.92 -7.44 13.58
C GLY A 38 0.57 -7.23 12.92
N LEU A 39 0.55 -6.28 11.98
CA LEU A 39 -0.59 -5.94 11.16
C LEU A 39 -0.21 -6.01 9.68
N ASN A 40 -0.92 -6.84 8.93
CA ASN A 40 -0.88 -6.91 7.48
C ASN A 40 -2.04 -6.11 6.89
N ILE A 41 -1.70 -5.13 6.05
CA ILE A 41 -2.67 -4.32 5.32
C ILE A 41 -2.89 -4.96 3.96
N HIS A 42 -4.08 -5.53 3.76
CA HIS A 42 -4.53 -6.00 2.46
C HIS A 42 -5.41 -4.94 1.80
N ILE A 43 -5.54 -4.99 0.47
CA ILE A 43 -6.42 -4.07 -0.29
C ILE A 43 -7.90 -4.20 0.09
N ASN A 44 -8.28 -5.25 0.81
CA ASN A 44 -9.65 -5.51 1.25
C ASN A 44 -9.80 -5.59 2.78
N GLY A 45 -8.80 -5.14 3.53
CA GLY A 45 -8.90 -5.05 4.98
C GLY A 45 -7.60 -5.36 5.71
N LEU A 46 -7.70 -5.32 7.04
CA LEU A 46 -6.59 -5.56 7.95
C LEU A 46 -6.58 -7.01 8.43
N ARG A 47 -5.39 -7.59 8.61
CA ARG A 47 -5.19 -8.94 9.16
C ARG A 47 -4.04 -8.94 10.14
N GLY A 48 -4.17 -9.68 11.24
CA GLY A 48 -3.04 -9.94 12.14
C GLY A 48 -1.93 -10.74 11.44
N VAL A 49 -0.68 -10.57 11.88
CA VAL A 49 0.41 -11.47 11.46
C VAL A 49 0.26 -12.81 12.17
N SER A 50 -0.08 -12.77 13.45
CA SER A 50 -0.38 -13.92 14.30
C SER A 50 -1.84 -13.94 14.76
N GLU A 51 -2.27 -15.08 15.28
CA GLU A 51 -3.58 -15.23 15.91
C GLU A 51 -3.68 -14.25 17.10
N PHE A 52 -4.75 -13.46 17.14
CA PHE A 52 -5.04 -12.44 18.16
C PHE A 52 -4.24 -11.12 18.08
N ASP A 53 -3.37 -10.91 17.09
CA ASP A 53 -2.61 -9.65 16.98
C ASP A 53 -3.52 -8.42 16.93
N ILE A 54 -4.60 -8.45 16.13
CA ILE A 54 -5.55 -7.33 16.05
C ILE A 54 -6.18 -7.06 17.42
N GLN A 55 -6.56 -8.10 18.16
CA GLN A 55 -7.20 -7.96 19.47
C GLN A 55 -6.23 -7.42 20.52
N ASN A 56 -4.97 -7.87 20.47
CA ASN A 56 -3.92 -7.38 21.35
C ASN A 56 -3.59 -5.91 21.05
N ILE A 57 -3.50 -5.54 19.77
CA ILE A 57 -3.29 -4.15 19.33
C ILE A 57 -4.47 -3.28 19.77
N ASP A 58 -5.72 -3.70 19.57
CA ASP A 58 -6.90 -2.97 20.04
C ASP A 58 -6.95 -2.81 21.56
N GLY A 59 -6.51 -3.84 22.29
CA GLY A 59 -6.34 -3.76 23.74
C GLY A 59 -5.34 -2.69 24.13
N LEU A 60 -4.18 -2.61 23.45
CA LEU A 60 -3.19 -1.56 23.67
C LEU A 60 -3.76 -0.18 23.33
N ASN A 61 -4.42 -0.05 22.18
CA ASN A 61 -5.02 1.19 21.69
C ASN A 61 -5.99 1.78 22.72
N HIS A 62 -6.86 0.94 23.30
CA HIS A 62 -7.82 1.35 24.31
C HIS A 62 -7.15 2.06 25.50
N TYR A 63 -5.97 1.59 25.95
CA TYR A 63 -5.28 2.20 27.08
C TYR A 63 -4.65 3.56 26.77
N ILE A 64 -4.17 3.75 25.53
CA ILE A 64 -3.49 4.98 25.07
C ILE A 64 -4.44 5.95 24.34
N GLY A 65 -5.71 5.60 24.23
CA GLY A 65 -6.75 6.44 23.61
C GLY A 65 -6.83 6.35 22.10
N MET A 66 -6.12 5.42 21.46
CA MET A 66 -6.25 5.18 20.02
C MET A 66 -7.56 4.45 19.72
N HIS A 67 -8.09 4.70 18.53
CA HIS A 67 -9.25 3.97 18.02
C HIS A 67 -8.92 2.49 17.79
N THR A 68 -9.95 1.64 17.89
CA THR A 68 -9.83 0.25 17.43
C THR A 68 -9.55 0.23 15.94
N LEU A 69 -8.81 -0.79 15.49
CA LEU A 69 -8.51 -0.98 14.08
C LEU A 69 -9.83 -1.13 13.28
N PRO A 70 -9.99 -0.37 12.18
CA PRO A 70 -11.24 -0.38 11.43
C PRO A 70 -11.45 -1.73 10.77
N LYS A 71 -12.69 -2.21 10.79
CA LYS A 71 -13.10 -3.40 10.04
C LYS A 71 -13.23 -3.09 8.56
N ALA A 72 -13.23 -4.13 7.73
CA ALA A 72 -13.38 -4.01 6.28
C ALA A 72 -14.66 -3.24 5.86
N GLU A 73 -15.72 -3.30 6.67
CA GLU A 73 -17.00 -2.66 6.43
C GLU A 73 -17.05 -1.18 6.86
N GLU A 74 -16.11 -0.76 7.71
CA GLU A 74 -16.05 0.58 8.30
C GLU A 74 -15.22 1.56 7.44
N MET A 75 -14.45 1.02 6.50
CA MET A 75 -13.66 1.79 5.53
C MET A 75 -14.11 1.49 4.10
N TRP A 76 -14.62 2.52 3.42
CA TRP A 76 -15.08 2.40 2.04
C TRP A 76 -13.93 2.08 1.06
N GLU A 77 -12.70 2.42 1.42
CA GLU A 77 -11.47 2.12 0.70
C GLU A 77 -11.30 0.60 0.51
N PHE A 78 -11.61 -0.21 1.52
CA PHE A 78 -11.47 -1.67 1.43
C PHE A 78 -12.49 -2.32 0.48
N GLY A 79 -13.63 -1.67 0.23
CA GLY A 79 -14.55 -2.07 -0.83
C GLY A 79 -14.12 -1.57 -2.22
N THR A 80 -13.52 -0.38 -2.27
CA THR A 80 -13.23 0.31 -3.53
C THR A 80 -11.89 -0.08 -4.14
N PHE A 81 -10.85 -0.25 -3.32
CA PHE A 81 -9.50 -0.58 -3.78
C PHE A 81 -9.45 -1.89 -4.58
N PRO A 82 -10.10 -3.00 -4.18
CA PRO A 82 -10.11 -4.21 -5.00
C PRO A 82 -10.73 -3.94 -6.37
N MET A 83 -11.86 -3.24 -6.42
CA MET A 83 -12.53 -2.91 -7.69
C MET A 83 -11.63 -2.05 -8.60
N VAL A 84 -11.01 -1.00 -8.05
CA VAL A 84 -10.08 -0.13 -8.78
C VAL A 84 -8.90 -0.93 -9.33
N ILE A 85 -8.28 -1.79 -8.51
CA ILE A 85 -7.17 -2.64 -8.96
C ILE A 85 -7.64 -3.61 -10.07
N GLY A 86 -8.83 -4.20 -9.95
CA GLY A 86 -9.39 -5.08 -10.97
C GLY A 86 -9.61 -4.36 -12.31
N ILE A 87 -10.16 -3.15 -12.27
CA ILE A 87 -10.34 -2.28 -13.44
C ILE A 87 -8.98 -1.90 -14.05
N MET A 88 -8.00 -1.55 -13.21
CA MET A 88 -6.64 -1.22 -13.66
C MET A 88 -5.98 -2.40 -14.38
N VAL A 89 -6.12 -3.61 -13.85
CA VAL A 89 -5.63 -4.84 -14.51
C VAL A 89 -6.31 -4.98 -15.88
N GLY A 90 -7.64 -4.87 -15.94
CA GLY A 90 -8.41 -5.02 -17.18
C GLY A 90 -8.02 -4.02 -18.26
N ILE A 91 -7.95 -2.72 -17.92
CA ILE A 91 -7.56 -1.65 -18.85
C ILE A 91 -6.09 -1.81 -19.28
N GLY A 92 -5.19 -2.10 -18.35
CA GLY A 92 -3.78 -2.29 -18.64
C GLY A 92 -3.54 -3.46 -19.61
N VAL A 93 -4.19 -4.61 -19.37
CA VAL A 93 -4.14 -5.77 -20.28
C VAL A 93 -4.71 -5.41 -21.65
N LEU A 94 -5.85 -4.70 -21.71
CA LEU A 94 -6.45 -4.26 -22.97
C LEU A 94 -5.49 -3.37 -23.78
N ILE A 95 -4.85 -2.39 -23.14
CA ILE A 95 -3.83 -1.54 -23.77
C ILE A 95 -2.67 -2.39 -24.31
N GLY A 96 -2.21 -3.38 -23.53
CA GLY A 96 -1.16 -4.31 -23.94
C GLY A 96 -1.54 -5.16 -25.15
N VAL A 97 -2.76 -5.70 -25.18
CA VAL A 97 -3.31 -6.48 -26.31
C VAL A 97 -3.42 -5.60 -27.56
N LEU A 98 -4.00 -4.41 -27.45
CA LEU A 98 -4.08 -3.47 -28.58
C LEU A 98 -2.69 -3.08 -29.10
N GLY A 99 -1.70 -2.94 -28.19
CA GLY A 99 -0.33 -2.63 -28.54
C GLY A 99 0.39 -3.79 -29.23
N TYR A 100 0.10 -5.03 -28.81
CA TYR A 100 0.57 -6.24 -29.47
C TYR A 100 0.02 -6.36 -30.90
N LEU A 101 -1.26 -6.05 -31.08
CA LEU A 101 -1.94 -6.01 -32.39
C LEU A 101 -1.54 -4.80 -33.26
N GLY A 102 -0.71 -3.88 -32.74
CA GLY A 102 -0.28 -2.68 -33.46
C GLY A 102 -1.37 -1.61 -33.62
N LYS A 103 -2.45 -1.68 -32.83
CA LYS A 103 -3.56 -0.73 -32.84
C LYS A 103 -3.30 0.52 -32.02
N VAL A 104 -2.39 0.44 -31.03
CA VAL A 104 -1.96 1.59 -30.21
C VAL A 104 -0.44 1.74 -30.21
N SER A 105 0.02 2.97 -29.99
CA SER A 105 1.44 3.31 -29.91
C SER A 105 1.98 3.24 -28.48
N TYR A 106 3.30 3.30 -28.33
CA TYR A 106 3.99 3.30 -27.03
C TYR A 106 3.54 4.44 -26.08
N LYS A 107 2.96 5.53 -26.63
CA LYS A 107 2.44 6.66 -25.85
C LYS A 107 1.34 6.24 -24.89
N TRP A 108 0.52 5.24 -25.27
CA TRP A 108 -0.51 4.69 -24.40
C TRP A 108 0.09 3.94 -23.21
N PHE A 109 1.22 3.26 -23.39
CA PHE A 109 1.90 2.55 -22.31
C PHE A 109 2.48 3.57 -21.31
N LEU A 110 3.07 4.64 -21.81
CA LEU A 110 3.58 5.74 -20.98
C LEU A 110 2.45 6.47 -20.25
N GLY A 111 1.36 6.80 -20.96
CA GLY A 111 0.18 7.42 -20.35
C GLY A 111 -0.43 6.56 -19.25
N TRP A 112 -0.50 5.24 -19.47
CA TRP A 112 -0.95 4.29 -18.46
C TRP A 112 -0.02 4.25 -17.24
N PHE A 113 1.29 4.20 -17.46
CA PHE A 113 2.28 4.25 -16.37
C PHE A 113 2.15 5.53 -15.53
N LEU A 114 1.99 6.69 -16.18
CA LEU A 114 1.81 7.97 -15.49
C LEU A 114 0.52 7.99 -14.66
N LEU A 115 -0.59 7.52 -15.23
CA LEU A 115 -1.86 7.42 -14.51
C LEU A 115 -1.73 6.52 -13.29
N MET A 116 -1.15 5.33 -13.43
CA MET A 116 -0.93 4.43 -12.29
C MET A 116 0.00 5.03 -11.24
N SER A 117 1.01 5.80 -11.66
CA SER A 117 1.93 6.49 -10.73
C SER A 117 1.22 7.57 -9.93
N ILE A 118 0.33 8.35 -10.56
CA ILE A 118 -0.49 9.35 -9.87
C ILE A 118 -1.41 8.68 -8.87
N LEU A 119 -2.12 7.62 -9.27
CA LEU A 119 -3.01 6.87 -8.37
C LEU A 119 -2.24 6.25 -7.20
N GLY A 120 -1.05 5.72 -7.43
CA GLY A 120 -0.18 5.18 -6.38
C GLY A 120 0.27 6.25 -5.38
N ILE A 121 0.63 7.44 -5.86
CA ILE A 121 0.99 8.58 -4.98
C ILE A 121 -0.23 9.01 -4.15
N LEU A 122 -1.41 9.11 -4.76
CA LEU A 122 -2.64 9.43 -4.05
C LEU A 122 -2.97 8.39 -2.98
N GLY A 123 -2.81 7.10 -3.26
CA GLY A 123 -2.99 6.04 -2.27
C GLY A 123 -1.98 6.12 -1.12
N MET A 124 -0.73 6.48 -1.38
CA MET A 124 0.26 6.68 -0.31
C MET A 124 -0.02 7.94 0.53
N TYR A 125 -0.55 8.99 -0.10
CA TYR A 125 -0.97 10.20 0.60
C TYR A 125 -2.15 9.90 1.54
N ASP A 126 -3.18 9.23 1.01
CA ASP A 126 -4.34 8.77 1.77
C ASP A 126 -3.93 7.86 2.95
N PHE A 127 -3.04 6.90 2.71
CA PHE A 127 -2.48 6.06 3.78
C PHE A 127 -1.74 6.87 4.85
N ASN A 128 -0.98 7.90 4.47
CA ASN A 128 -0.32 8.77 5.43
C ASN A 128 -1.32 9.59 6.26
N GLU A 129 -2.39 10.09 5.66
CA GLU A 129 -3.46 10.80 6.38
C GLU A 129 -4.13 9.86 7.39
N TRP A 130 -4.43 8.63 6.99
CA TRP A 130 -4.97 7.61 7.89
C TRP A 130 -4.04 7.36 9.09
N LEU A 131 -2.72 7.21 8.86
CA LEU A 131 -1.74 7.05 9.95
C LEU A 131 -1.66 8.28 10.87
N VAL A 132 -1.80 9.50 10.32
CA VAL A 132 -1.83 10.74 11.12
C VAL A 132 -3.06 10.76 12.01
N ASP A 133 -4.25 10.60 11.44
CA ASP A 133 -5.51 10.61 12.19
C ASP A 133 -5.48 9.54 13.27
N TYR A 134 -5.15 8.30 12.89
CA TYR A 134 -5.07 7.17 13.80
C TYR A 134 -4.10 7.39 14.98
N GLY A 135 -2.98 8.07 14.72
CA GLY A 135 -1.94 8.32 15.72
C GLY A 135 -2.09 9.60 16.55
N THR A 136 -2.98 10.51 16.17
CA THR A 136 -3.10 11.86 16.78
C THR A 136 -4.49 12.14 17.35
N ASN A 137 -5.52 11.50 16.81
CA ASN A 137 -6.90 11.64 17.27
C ASN A 137 -7.15 10.67 18.44
N LEU A 138 -6.70 11.09 19.63
CA LEU A 138 -6.70 10.26 20.83
C LEU A 138 -7.81 10.67 21.79
N ASP A 139 -8.44 9.69 22.45
CA ASP A 139 -9.44 9.94 23.49
C ASP A 139 -8.81 10.74 24.65
N PRO A 140 -9.30 11.96 24.94
CA PRO A 140 -8.79 12.78 26.04
C PRO A 140 -9.07 12.16 27.41
N ASN A 141 -9.83 11.07 27.53
CA ASN A 141 -10.10 10.35 28.77
C ASN A 141 -9.30 9.04 28.91
N ALA A 142 -8.37 8.77 27.99
CA ALA A 142 -7.54 7.57 28.05
C ALA A 142 -6.78 7.43 29.38
N ILE A 143 -6.63 6.17 29.81
CA ILE A 143 -6.00 5.80 31.08
C ILE A 143 -4.52 6.23 31.09
N MET A 144 -3.83 6.07 29.95
CA MET A 144 -2.43 6.45 29.79
C MET A 144 -2.32 7.65 28.84
N LYS A 145 -1.94 8.80 29.39
CA LYS A 145 -1.63 10.02 28.62
C LYS A 145 -0.14 10.25 28.67
N LEU A 146 0.52 10.03 27.54
CA LEU A 146 1.95 10.23 27.44
C LEU A 146 2.20 11.64 26.93
N THR A 147 3.07 12.35 27.62
CA THR A 147 3.52 13.70 27.25
C THR A 147 4.99 13.64 26.90
N ASN A 148 5.39 14.43 25.91
CA ASN A 148 6.80 14.67 25.63
C ASN A 148 7.48 15.38 26.83
N PRO A 149 8.82 15.40 26.90
CA PRO A 149 9.55 16.11 27.96
C PRO A 149 9.22 17.60 28.08
N ASP A 150 8.69 18.20 27.02
CA ASP A 150 8.25 19.60 26.95
C ASP A 150 6.78 19.82 27.40
N GLY A 151 6.08 18.75 27.80
CA GLY A 151 4.69 18.79 28.24
C GLY A 151 3.64 18.73 27.13
N SER A 152 4.04 18.67 25.85
CA SER A 152 3.10 18.48 24.73
C SER A 152 2.55 17.04 24.69
N PRO A 153 1.31 16.81 24.20
CA PRO A 153 0.78 15.45 24.01
C PRO A 153 1.65 14.65 23.04
N MET A 154 2.00 13.41 23.44
CA MET A 154 2.74 12.50 22.57
C MET A 154 1.82 11.92 21.49
N THR A 155 2.33 11.81 20.26
CA THR A 155 1.66 11.20 19.11
C THR A 155 2.15 9.78 18.93
N TYR A 156 1.24 8.87 18.57
CA TYR A 156 1.55 7.45 18.33
C TYR A 156 1.51 7.08 16.84
N LYS A 157 1.58 8.07 15.95
CA LYS A 157 1.58 7.88 14.50
C LYS A 157 2.66 6.87 14.09
N PRO A 158 2.30 5.69 13.57
CA PRO A 158 3.27 4.76 13.00
C PRO A 158 4.07 5.41 11.85
N PRO A 159 5.34 5.03 11.62
CA PRO A 159 6.07 5.53 10.46
C PRO A 159 5.36 5.12 9.18
N LEU A 160 5.32 6.02 8.19
CA LEU A 160 4.84 5.64 6.85
C LEU A 160 5.76 4.58 6.24
N LEU A 161 7.06 4.72 6.44
CA LEU A 161 8.10 3.81 5.96
C LEU A 161 9.29 3.82 6.92
N GLY A 162 9.82 2.66 7.24
CA GLY A 162 11.03 2.49 8.06
C GLY A 162 10.73 2.10 9.50
N HIS A 163 11.61 2.49 10.42
CA HIS A 163 11.57 2.10 11.83
C HIS A 163 11.57 3.35 12.72
N VAL A 164 10.68 3.40 13.70
CA VAL A 164 10.64 4.45 14.72
C VAL A 164 10.42 3.81 16.09
N LYS A 165 11.22 4.26 17.06
CA LYS A 165 11.02 3.89 18.46
C LYS A 165 10.06 4.89 19.12
N MET A 166 8.96 4.38 19.67
CA MET A 166 7.93 5.14 20.36
C MET A 166 7.87 4.64 21.81
N LEU A 167 8.55 5.35 22.71
CA LEU A 167 8.73 4.93 24.11
C LEU A 167 9.37 3.54 24.22
N ASN A 168 8.59 2.56 24.66
CA ASN A 168 8.97 1.16 24.83
C ASN A 168 8.56 0.30 23.63
N PHE A 169 7.97 0.89 22.60
CA PHE A 169 7.60 0.20 21.37
C PHE A 169 8.59 0.48 20.26
N ASP A 170 8.99 -0.57 19.55
CA ASP A 170 9.74 -0.50 18.31
C ASP A 170 8.78 -0.77 17.16
N VAL A 171 8.48 0.26 16.37
CA VAL A 171 7.46 0.22 15.30
C VAL A 171 8.16 0.20 13.95
N THR A 172 7.97 -0.87 13.19
CA THR A 172 8.51 -1.03 11.84
C THR A 172 7.37 -1.06 10.83
N SER A 173 7.46 -0.25 9.78
CA SER A 173 6.45 -0.14 8.72
C SER A 173 7.12 -0.28 7.36
N LEU A 174 6.77 -1.32 6.61
CA LEU A 174 7.45 -1.68 5.36
C LEU A 174 6.47 -2.18 4.29
N PRO A 175 6.79 -1.96 2.99
CA PRO A 175 6.08 -2.58 1.89
C PRO A 175 6.23 -4.10 1.97
N SER A 176 5.11 -4.80 1.80
CA SER A 176 5.09 -6.26 1.79
C SER A 176 5.04 -6.80 0.36
N THR A 177 4.91 -8.12 0.21
CA THR A 177 5.02 -8.81 -1.08
C THR A 177 4.09 -8.24 -2.15
N GLY A 178 2.86 -7.84 -1.78
CA GLY A 178 1.90 -7.23 -2.70
C GLY A 178 2.41 -5.90 -3.28
N ALA A 179 3.03 -5.04 -2.46
CA ALA A 179 3.64 -3.80 -2.94
C ALA A 179 4.80 -4.04 -3.89
N TRP A 180 5.66 -5.03 -3.60
CA TRP A 180 6.78 -5.38 -4.48
C TRP A 180 6.32 -5.94 -5.83
N LEU A 181 5.26 -6.76 -5.85
CA LEU A 181 4.65 -7.23 -7.10
C LEU A 181 4.06 -6.06 -7.90
N MET A 182 3.33 -5.16 -7.25
CA MET A 182 2.80 -3.95 -7.88
C MET A 182 3.93 -3.10 -8.48
N PHE A 183 5.01 -2.84 -7.72
CA PHE A 183 6.18 -2.11 -8.19
C PHE A 183 6.81 -2.76 -9.43
N MET A 184 7.01 -4.08 -9.39
CA MET A 184 7.53 -4.82 -10.54
C MET A 184 6.59 -4.70 -11.76
N GLY A 185 5.28 -4.77 -11.56
CA GLY A 185 4.28 -4.56 -12.61
C GLY A 185 4.36 -3.17 -13.25
N MET A 186 4.55 -2.14 -12.43
CA MET A 186 4.79 -0.76 -12.91
C MET A 186 6.08 -0.65 -13.70
N MET A 187 7.17 -1.27 -13.24
CA MET A 187 8.46 -1.25 -13.95
C MET A 187 8.37 -1.97 -15.30
N LEU A 188 7.64 -3.09 -15.40
CA LEU A 188 7.39 -3.76 -16.67
C LEU A 188 6.62 -2.88 -17.67
N THR A 189 5.63 -2.13 -17.17
CA THR A 189 4.87 -1.15 -17.96
C THR A 189 5.79 -0.05 -18.51
N LEU A 190 6.70 0.47 -17.68
CA LEU A 190 7.68 1.48 -18.08
C LEU A 190 8.68 0.94 -19.11
N VAL A 191 9.21 -0.27 -18.90
CA VAL A 191 10.10 -0.95 -19.84
C VAL A 191 9.39 -1.21 -21.17
N ALA A 192 8.11 -1.59 -21.15
CA ALA A 192 7.29 -1.74 -22.34
C ALA A 192 7.19 -0.42 -23.12
N ALA A 193 6.92 0.70 -22.44
CA ALA A 193 6.88 2.02 -23.06
C ALA A 193 8.23 2.39 -23.70
N PHE A 194 9.34 2.19 -22.99
CA PHE A 194 10.69 2.45 -23.49
C PHE A 194 11.05 1.59 -24.72
N MET A 195 10.76 0.28 -24.67
CA MET A 195 10.97 -0.63 -25.80
C MET A 195 10.10 -0.27 -27.00
N GLY A 196 8.86 0.15 -26.77
CA GLY A 196 7.97 0.65 -27.80
C GLY A 196 8.54 1.89 -28.49
N TRP A 197 9.01 2.86 -27.72
CA TRP A 197 9.64 4.08 -28.24
C TRP A 197 10.88 3.78 -29.11
N LYS A 198 11.80 2.95 -28.61
CA LYS A 198 13.01 2.55 -29.35
C LYS A 198 12.68 1.83 -30.65
N SER A 199 11.67 0.95 -30.64
CA SER A 199 11.21 0.24 -31.83
C SER A 199 10.64 1.18 -32.90
N THR A 200 9.99 2.28 -32.51
CA THR A 200 9.46 3.27 -33.45
C THR A 200 10.55 4.18 -34.00
N LYS A 201 11.52 4.60 -33.16
CA LYS A 201 12.65 5.43 -33.60
C LYS A 201 13.54 4.72 -34.63
N ASN A 202 13.71 3.41 -34.51
CA ASN A 202 14.51 2.63 -35.48
C ASN A 202 13.80 2.37 -36.81
N GLN A 203 12.50 2.69 -36.93
CA GLN A 203 11.70 2.49 -38.15
C GLN A 203 11.50 3.79 -38.94
N ASN A 204 11.81 4.95 -38.35
CA ASN A 204 11.80 6.26 -38.97
C ASN A 204 13.24 6.70 -39.28
#